data_AF-A0A737RZZ8-F1
#
_entry.id   AF-A0A737RZZ8-F1
#
_cell.length_a   1.000
_cell.length_b   1.000
_cell.length_c   1.000
_cell.angle_alpha   90.00
_cell.angle_beta   90.00
_cell.angle_gamma   90.00
#
_symmetry.space_group_name_H-M   'P 1'
#
loop_
_entity.id
_entity.type
_entity.pdbx_description
1 polymer ?
#
loop_
_entity_poly.entity_id
_entity_poly.type
_entity_poly.pdbx_seq_one_letter_code
_entity_poly.pdbx_strand_id
1 'polypeptide(L)'
;MSNFEQALERTDGKTLILSNGSKWAGQDPDNIQTLLDVLGNNVLDPMFEQYHCYRSYPFEPLIKTGRNDKIFQPWLGAACFFGNFLTVSHVFNIITKDDSVVEALNEAIQKNIATEQYQQYAYERYAGWFYAETSEGFRLVSPSEAADIRAGAVSKLRYPRNFEVMKTAVIKGPRFDAELSRKAS
;
A
#
# COMPACT_ATOMS: atom_id res chain seq x y z
N MET A 1 -17.01 -14.68 11.76
CA MET A 1 -17.24 -13.31 11.29
C MET A 1 -15.93 -12.78 10.73
N SER A 2 -15.91 -12.30 9.49
CA SER A 2 -14.71 -11.76 8.84
C SER A 2 -14.26 -10.44 9.47
N ASN A 3 -12.98 -10.08 9.33
CA ASN A 3 -12.47 -8.79 9.85
C ASN A 3 -13.19 -7.59 9.23
N PHE A 4 -13.71 -7.73 8.01
CA PHE A 4 -14.50 -6.71 7.34
C PHE A 4 -15.88 -6.51 7.98
N GLU A 5 -16.58 -7.59 8.30
CA GLU A 5 -17.87 -7.53 9.01
C GLU A 5 -17.69 -6.94 10.41
N GLN A 6 -16.65 -7.36 11.14
CA GLN A 6 -16.33 -6.76 12.44
C GLN A 6 -16.01 -5.26 12.33
N ALA A 7 -15.32 -4.84 11.26
CA ALA A 7 -15.04 -3.42 11.01
C ALA A 7 -16.31 -2.61 10.72
N LEU A 8 -17.30 -3.21 10.03
CA LEU A 8 -18.60 -2.60 9.79
C LEU A 8 -19.42 -2.44 11.07
N GLU A 9 -19.33 -3.37 12.02
CA GLU A 9 -20.06 -3.26 13.29
C GLU A 9 -19.56 -2.11 14.17
N ARG A 10 -18.26 -1.79 14.10
CA ARG A 10 -17.62 -0.73 14.90
C ARG A 10 -17.50 0.62 14.20
N THR A 11 -17.88 0.72 12.93
CA THR A 11 -17.66 1.93 12.13
C THR A 11 -18.52 3.10 12.59
N ASP A 12 -17.99 4.31 12.44
CA ASP A 12 -18.74 5.57 12.52
C ASP A 12 -19.49 5.92 11.22
N GLY A 13 -19.45 5.03 10.22
CA GLY A 13 -20.03 5.21 8.89
C GLY A 13 -19.09 5.91 7.88
N LYS A 14 -17.92 6.36 8.33
CA LYS A 14 -16.92 7.09 7.52
C LYS A 14 -15.60 6.35 7.40
N THR A 15 -15.17 5.63 8.44
CA THR A 15 -13.93 4.85 8.43
C THR A 15 -14.15 3.41 8.90
N LEU A 16 -13.68 2.44 8.11
CA LEU A 16 -13.48 1.05 8.51
C LEU A 16 -12.01 0.86 8.88
N ILE A 17 -11.77 0.57 10.15
CA ILE A 17 -10.45 0.20 10.64
C ILE A 17 -10.46 -1.32 10.74
N LEU A 18 -9.83 -2.04 9.81
CA LEU A 18 -9.68 -3.51 9.92
C LEU A 18 -8.54 -3.85 10.88
N SER A 19 -7.46 -3.09 10.76
CA SER A 19 -6.32 -3.08 11.67
C SER A 19 -5.65 -1.71 11.59
N ASN A 20 -5.08 -1.23 12.68
CA ASN A 20 -4.45 0.08 12.77
C ASN A 20 -2.98 -0.01 13.25
N GLY A 21 -2.41 -1.22 13.27
CA GLY A 21 -1.05 -1.45 13.72
C GLY A 21 -0.80 -1.22 15.22
N SER A 22 -1.82 -1.20 16.08
CA SER A 22 -1.60 -1.08 17.53
C SER A 22 -1.77 -2.39 18.31
N LYS A 23 -2.42 -3.39 17.71
CA LYS A 23 -2.79 -4.65 18.35
C LYS A 23 -2.60 -5.84 17.41
N TRP A 24 -2.63 -7.05 17.97
CA TRP A 24 -2.58 -8.28 17.18
C TRP A 24 -3.79 -8.38 16.25
N ALA A 25 -3.57 -8.93 15.05
CA ALA A 25 -4.65 -9.14 14.09
C ALA A 25 -5.79 -9.97 14.72
N GLY A 26 -7.01 -9.42 14.67
CA GLY A 26 -8.21 -10.01 15.27
C GLY A 26 -8.60 -9.44 16.65
N GLN A 27 -7.79 -8.55 17.23
CA GLN A 27 -8.21 -7.72 18.37
C GLN A 27 -8.91 -6.44 17.88
N ASP A 28 -9.73 -5.84 18.74
CA ASP A 28 -10.41 -4.57 18.45
C ASP A 28 -9.36 -3.47 18.24
N PRO A 29 -9.24 -2.93 17.01
CA PRO A 29 -8.23 -1.94 16.72
C PRO A 29 -8.53 -0.64 17.47
N ASP A 30 -7.47 0.10 17.81
CA ASP A 30 -7.65 1.46 18.33
C ASP A 30 -8.03 2.43 17.19
N ASN A 31 -8.21 3.70 17.53
CA ASN A 31 -8.62 4.72 16.58
C ASN A 31 -7.50 5.11 15.58
N ILE A 32 -7.84 5.99 14.63
CA ILE A 32 -6.90 6.51 13.64
C ILE A 32 -5.74 7.28 14.27
N GLN A 33 -5.96 8.00 15.37
CA GLN A 33 -4.88 8.73 16.04
C GLN A 33 -3.76 7.79 16.48
N THR A 34 -4.10 6.60 16.96
CA THR A 34 -3.09 5.59 17.32
C THR A 34 -2.24 5.17 16.12
N LEU A 35 -2.85 4.98 14.93
CA LEU A 35 -2.09 4.68 13.72
C LEU A 35 -1.17 5.85 13.32
N LEU A 36 -1.64 7.08 13.43
CA LEU A 36 -0.82 8.27 13.16
C LEU A 36 0.39 8.34 14.11
N ASP A 37 0.20 8.01 15.39
CA ASP A 37 1.28 7.96 16.37
C ASP A 37 2.27 6.82 16.05
N VAL A 38 1.79 5.64 15.64
CA VAL A 38 2.66 4.53 15.23
C VAL A 38 3.45 4.91 13.97
N LEU A 39 2.82 5.55 12.97
CA LEU A 39 3.47 6.08 11.76
C LEU A 39 4.52 7.16 12.09
N GLY A 40 4.33 7.92 13.16
CA GLY A 40 5.32 8.90 13.61
C GLY A 40 6.54 8.28 14.31
N ASN A 41 6.38 7.11 14.92
CA ASN A 41 7.39 6.52 15.81
C ASN A 41 8.05 5.24 15.28
N ASN A 42 7.51 4.62 14.24
CA ASN A 42 8.00 3.35 13.70
C ASN A 42 8.20 3.43 12.19
N VAL A 43 9.26 2.81 11.69
CA VAL A 43 9.57 2.79 10.26
C VAL A 43 8.63 1.85 9.52
N LEU A 44 8.01 2.34 8.44
CA LEU A 44 7.24 1.51 7.52
C LEU A 44 8.13 0.41 6.91
N ASP A 45 7.61 -0.80 6.75
CA ASP A 45 8.34 -1.90 6.12
C ASP A 45 8.36 -1.73 4.59
N PRO A 46 9.51 -1.44 3.96
CA PRO A 46 9.58 -1.23 2.52
C PRO A 46 8.99 -2.40 1.70
N MET A 47 8.93 -3.64 2.22
CA MET A 47 8.24 -4.75 1.56
C MET A 47 6.84 -4.38 1.05
N PHE A 48 6.10 -3.53 1.76
CA PHE A 48 4.73 -3.15 1.39
C PHE A 48 4.65 -2.03 0.35
N GLU A 49 5.76 -1.32 0.09
CA GLU A 49 5.83 -0.29 -0.96
C GLU A 49 5.56 -0.89 -2.35
N GLN A 50 5.87 -2.16 -2.58
CA GLN A 50 5.74 -2.79 -3.90
C GLN A 50 4.30 -2.86 -4.44
N TYR A 51 3.29 -2.82 -3.58
CA TYR A 51 1.89 -3.03 -3.98
C TYR A 51 1.24 -1.77 -4.52
N HIS A 52 1.30 -0.67 -3.76
CA HIS A 52 0.66 0.60 -4.11
C HIS A 52 1.56 1.83 -3.86
N CYS A 53 2.86 1.63 -3.65
CA CYS A 53 3.81 2.68 -3.25
C CYS A 53 3.34 3.46 -2.01
N TYR A 54 2.66 2.77 -1.08
CA TYR A 54 2.00 3.35 0.09
C TYR A 54 1.01 4.48 -0.21
N ARG A 55 0.51 4.57 -1.45
CA ARG A 55 -0.56 5.47 -1.83
C ARG A 55 -1.90 4.83 -1.55
N SER A 56 -2.91 5.66 -1.32
CA SER A 56 -4.28 5.14 -1.27
C SER A 56 -4.70 4.58 -2.62
N TYR A 57 -5.55 3.56 -2.58
CA TYR A 57 -6.14 2.93 -3.75
C TYR A 57 -7.63 2.66 -3.49
N PRO A 58 -8.48 2.57 -4.52
CA PRO A 58 -9.92 2.44 -4.32
C PRO A 58 -10.29 1.08 -3.71
N PHE A 59 -11.25 1.09 -2.79
CA PHE A 59 -11.82 -0.13 -2.23
C PHE A 59 -12.75 -0.82 -3.23
N GLU A 60 -12.44 -2.06 -3.55
CA GLU A 60 -13.24 -2.93 -4.41
C GLU A 60 -13.72 -4.15 -3.61
N PRO A 61 -14.99 -4.19 -3.15
CA PRO A 61 -15.50 -5.22 -2.24
C PRO A 61 -15.31 -6.65 -2.76
N LEU A 62 -15.61 -6.89 -4.04
CA LEU A 62 -15.49 -8.23 -4.64
C LEU A 62 -14.04 -8.72 -4.62
N ILE A 63 -13.08 -7.83 -4.89
CA ILE A 63 -11.65 -8.15 -4.91
C ILE A 63 -11.15 -8.41 -3.49
N LYS A 64 -11.59 -7.60 -2.51
CA LYS A 64 -11.05 -7.64 -1.15
C LYS A 64 -11.70 -8.66 -0.23
N THR A 65 -12.99 -8.92 -0.41
CA THR A 65 -13.78 -9.81 0.46
C THR A 65 -14.10 -11.14 -0.21
N GLY A 66 -13.91 -11.25 -1.53
CA GLY A 66 -14.37 -12.38 -2.34
C GLY A 66 -15.90 -12.45 -2.46
N ARG A 67 -16.61 -11.42 -1.99
CA ARG A 67 -18.07 -11.34 -1.96
C ARG A 67 -18.53 -9.98 -2.47
N ASN A 68 -19.70 -9.96 -3.08
CA ASN A 68 -20.34 -8.72 -3.51
C ASN A 68 -21.50 -8.35 -2.58
N ASP A 69 -21.25 -8.40 -1.28
CA ASP A 69 -22.30 -8.21 -0.29
C ASP A 69 -22.76 -6.74 -0.28
N LYS A 70 -24.08 -6.52 -0.27
CA LYS A 70 -24.68 -5.17 -0.32
C LYS A 70 -24.21 -4.26 0.81
N ILE A 71 -23.79 -4.84 1.93
CA ILE A 71 -23.26 -4.11 3.10
C ILE A 71 -21.96 -3.36 2.81
N PHE A 72 -21.18 -3.79 1.81
CA PHE A 72 -19.92 -3.13 1.40
C PHE A 72 -20.09 -2.13 0.26
N GLN A 73 -21.24 -2.11 -0.42
CA GLN A 73 -21.50 -1.17 -1.52
C GLN A 73 -21.33 0.31 -1.14
N PRO A 74 -21.73 0.76 0.07
CA PRO A 74 -21.50 2.15 0.49
C PRO A 74 -20.02 2.54 0.66
N TRP A 75 -19.09 1.59 0.50
CA TRP A 75 -17.64 1.78 0.62
C TRP A 75 -16.92 1.62 -0.71
N LEU A 76 -17.62 1.28 -1.80
CA LEU A 76 -17.03 1.16 -3.12
C LEU A 76 -16.29 2.46 -3.50
N GLY A 77 -15.02 2.34 -3.89
CA GLY A 77 -14.17 3.47 -4.25
C GLY A 77 -13.59 4.26 -3.07
N ALA A 78 -13.93 3.91 -1.81
CA ALA A 78 -13.32 4.52 -0.63
C ALA A 78 -11.80 4.32 -0.61
N ALA A 79 -11.06 5.26 -0.04
CA ALA A 79 -9.60 5.22 -0.01
C ALA A 79 -9.13 4.08 0.93
N CYS A 80 -8.35 3.16 0.38
CA CYS A 80 -7.69 2.09 1.13
C CYS A 80 -6.24 2.44 1.42
N PHE A 81 -5.82 2.29 2.68
CA PHE A 81 -4.43 2.33 3.09
C PHE A 81 -4.04 0.96 3.66
N PHE A 82 -2.93 0.42 3.19
CA PHE A 82 -2.46 -0.89 3.62
C PHE A 82 -0.94 -0.89 3.75
N GLY A 83 -0.45 -1.49 4.83
CA GLY A 83 0.98 -1.58 5.07
C GLY A 83 1.32 -2.28 6.38
N ASN A 84 2.61 -2.29 6.68
CA ASN A 84 3.17 -2.82 7.92
C ASN A 84 4.40 -2.00 8.31
N PHE A 85 4.94 -2.28 9.49
CA PHE A 85 6.14 -1.66 10.03
C PHE A 85 7.28 -2.66 10.13
N LEU A 86 8.50 -2.16 10.03
CA LEU A 86 9.71 -2.95 9.88
C LEU A 86 10.06 -3.76 11.14
N THR A 87 9.94 -3.11 12.31
CA THR A 87 10.38 -3.67 13.60
C THR A 87 9.22 -4.19 14.45
N VAL A 88 8.00 -3.75 14.16
CA VAL A 88 6.79 -4.14 14.88
C VAL A 88 5.82 -4.77 13.87
N SER A 89 5.41 -6.02 14.11
CA SER A 89 4.50 -6.74 13.21
C SER A 89 3.07 -6.23 13.41
N HIS A 90 2.79 -5.08 12.82
CA HIS A 90 1.65 -4.22 13.08
C HIS A 90 1.01 -3.79 11.76
N VAL A 91 0.37 -4.75 11.10
CA VAL A 91 -0.33 -4.49 9.83
C VAL A 91 -1.43 -3.46 10.06
N PHE A 92 -1.48 -2.44 9.23
CA PHE A 92 -2.63 -1.53 9.15
C PHE A 92 -3.38 -1.74 7.83
N ASN A 93 -4.71 -1.66 7.93
CA ASN A 93 -5.63 -1.78 6.82
C ASN A 93 -6.85 -0.90 7.12
N ILE A 94 -6.88 0.26 6.48
CA ILE A 94 -7.87 1.32 6.70
C ILE A 94 -8.63 1.54 5.40
N ILE A 95 -9.95 1.61 5.48
CA ILE A 95 -10.82 2.01 4.37
C ILE A 95 -11.60 3.22 4.83
N THR A 96 -11.47 4.36 4.16
CA THR A 96 -12.10 5.60 4.62
C THR A 96 -12.72 6.39 3.48
N LYS A 97 -13.84 7.03 3.78
CA LYS A 97 -14.50 8.06 2.97
C LYS A 97 -14.35 9.45 3.59
N ASP A 98 -13.61 9.55 4.70
CA ASP A 98 -13.32 10.79 5.38
C ASP A 98 -12.05 11.42 4.80
N ASP A 99 -12.22 12.50 4.03
CA ASP A 99 -11.12 13.20 3.37
C ASP A 99 -10.07 13.68 4.37
N SER A 100 -10.46 14.05 5.61
CA SER A 100 -9.50 14.49 6.62
C SER A 100 -8.59 13.35 7.09
N VAL A 101 -9.13 12.12 7.17
CA VAL A 101 -8.35 10.92 7.48
C VAL A 101 -7.43 10.57 6.31
N VAL A 102 -7.91 10.73 5.07
CA VAL A 102 -7.11 10.51 3.86
C VAL A 102 -5.90 11.46 3.83
N GLU A 103 -6.12 12.75 4.08
CA GLU A 103 -5.05 13.76 4.11
C GLU A 103 -4.04 13.46 5.21
N ALA A 104 -4.50 13.21 6.44
CA ALA A 104 -3.63 12.92 7.58
C ALA A 104 -2.77 11.66 7.37
N LEU A 105 -3.36 10.58 6.84
CA LEU A 105 -2.63 9.34 6.54
C LEU A 105 -1.61 9.54 5.43
N ASN A 106 -1.98 10.23 4.35
CA ASN A 106 -1.04 10.54 3.28
C ASN A 106 0.15 11.34 3.82
N GLU A 107 -0.08 12.39 4.60
CA GLU A 107 0.98 13.21 5.17
C GLU A 107 1.90 12.39 6.09
N ALA A 108 1.34 11.62 7.02
CA ALA A 108 2.10 10.80 7.96
C ALA A 108 2.95 9.74 7.24
N ILE A 109 2.37 9.06 6.25
CA ILE A 109 3.07 8.08 5.41
C ILE A 109 4.20 8.74 4.63
N GLN A 110 3.96 9.88 3.98
CA GLN A 110 5.00 10.58 3.21
C GLN A 110 6.15 11.06 4.11
N LYS A 111 5.83 11.58 5.31
CA LYS A 111 6.86 11.94 6.30
C LYS A 111 7.69 10.72 6.72
N ASN A 112 7.05 9.58 6.97
CA ASN A 112 7.74 8.34 7.33
C ASN A 112 8.67 7.85 6.20
N ILE A 113 8.16 7.81 4.97
CA ILE A 113 8.92 7.41 3.79
C ILE A 113 10.10 8.36 3.56
N ALA A 114 9.96 9.64 3.83
CA ALA A 114 11.03 10.62 3.67
C ALA A 114 12.17 10.46 4.71
N THR A 115 12.00 9.65 5.75
CA THR A 115 13.06 9.43 6.75
C THR A 115 14.26 8.69 6.14
N GLU A 116 15.46 9.04 6.61
CA GLU A 116 16.70 8.39 6.18
C GLU A 116 16.67 6.88 6.46
N GLN A 117 16.17 6.48 7.62
CA GLN A 117 16.06 5.09 8.02
C GLN A 117 15.17 4.30 7.04
N TYR A 118 13.99 4.81 6.68
CA TYR A 118 13.15 4.18 5.67
C TYR A 118 13.88 4.06 4.33
N GLN A 119 14.50 5.14 3.86
CA GLN A 119 15.18 5.15 2.57
C GLN A 119 16.36 4.17 2.51
N GLN A 120 17.09 3.97 3.61
CA GLN A 120 18.17 2.97 3.68
C GLN A 120 17.63 1.55 3.47
N TYR A 121 16.61 1.13 4.24
CA TYR A 121 16.02 -0.20 4.07
C TYR A 121 15.33 -0.38 2.71
N ALA A 122 14.70 0.67 2.20
CA ALA A 122 14.11 0.66 0.87
C ALA A 122 15.18 0.52 -0.21
N TYR A 123 16.36 1.14 -0.05
CA TYR A 123 17.47 1.03 -0.98
C TYR A 123 18.03 -0.40 -1.03
N GLU A 124 18.27 -1.01 0.13
CA GLU A 124 18.73 -2.42 0.22
C GLU A 124 17.81 -3.38 -0.54
N ARG A 125 16.51 -3.07 -0.58
CA ARG A 125 15.49 -3.92 -1.19
C ARG A 125 15.24 -3.60 -2.67
N TYR A 126 15.23 -2.32 -3.02
CA TYR A 126 14.70 -1.82 -4.28
C TYR A 126 15.72 -1.02 -5.10
N ALA A 127 17.02 -1.15 -4.80
CA ALA A 127 18.06 -0.65 -5.68
C ALA A 127 17.84 -1.16 -7.12
N GLY A 128 17.74 -0.23 -8.08
CA GLY A 128 17.49 -0.52 -9.48
C GLY A 128 16.04 -0.85 -9.86
N TRP A 129 15.10 -0.85 -8.91
CA TRP A 129 13.68 -1.01 -9.23
C TRP A 129 13.08 0.28 -9.79
N PHE A 130 11.91 0.15 -10.43
CA PHE A 130 11.23 1.25 -11.09
C PHE A 130 9.82 1.44 -10.55
N TYR A 131 9.35 2.67 -10.55
CA TYR A 131 7.93 2.97 -10.46
C TYR A 131 7.26 2.66 -11.80
N ALA A 132 6.11 2.00 -11.74
CA ALA A 132 5.19 1.83 -12.85
C ALA A 132 3.79 2.27 -12.43
N GLU A 133 3.04 2.86 -13.37
CA GLU A 133 1.60 3.09 -13.21
C GLU A 133 0.85 1.99 -13.94
N THR A 134 -0.21 1.48 -13.33
CA THR A 134 -1.06 0.40 -13.84
C THR A 134 -2.54 0.79 -13.72
N SER A 135 -3.44 -0.07 -14.18
CA SER A 135 -4.89 0.11 -13.97
C SER A 135 -5.30 0.14 -12.50
N GLU A 136 -4.46 -0.36 -11.59
CA GLU A 136 -4.69 -0.36 -10.14
C GLU A 136 -3.85 0.70 -9.39
N GLY A 137 -3.22 1.61 -10.14
CA GLY A 137 -2.38 2.68 -9.59
C GLY A 137 -0.88 2.38 -9.66
N PHE A 138 -0.11 3.08 -8.83
CA PHE A 138 1.35 2.99 -8.79
C PHE A 138 1.81 1.71 -8.11
N ARG A 139 2.86 1.09 -8.62
CA ARG A 139 3.56 -0.03 -7.98
C ARG A 139 5.05 0.02 -8.26
N LEU A 140 5.83 -0.70 -7.47
CA LEU A 140 7.21 -0.99 -7.83
C LEU A 140 7.26 -2.22 -8.72
N VAL A 141 8.16 -2.18 -9.69
CA VAL A 141 8.49 -3.29 -10.58
C VAL A 141 10.00 -3.52 -10.57
N SER A 142 10.39 -4.79 -10.54
CA SER A 142 11.78 -5.21 -10.58
C SER A 142 12.44 -4.83 -11.92
N PRO A 143 13.78 -4.86 -12.01
CA PRO A 143 14.48 -4.63 -13.28
C PRO A 143 14.00 -5.53 -14.41
N SER A 144 13.72 -6.81 -14.11
CA SER A 144 13.23 -7.79 -15.10
C SER A 144 11.83 -7.45 -15.61
N GLU A 145 10.92 -7.07 -14.72
CA GLU A 145 9.57 -6.64 -15.07
C GLU A 145 9.59 -5.34 -15.88
N ALA A 146 10.46 -4.39 -15.50
CA ALA A 146 10.65 -3.16 -16.25
C ALA A 146 11.18 -3.41 -17.67
N ALA A 147 12.08 -4.39 -17.84
CA ALA A 147 12.54 -4.83 -19.15
C ALA A 147 11.39 -5.42 -19.98
N ASP A 148 10.58 -6.30 -19.39
CA ASP A 148 9.43 -6.91 -20.06
C ASP A 148 8.40 -5.87 -20.50
N ILE A 149 8.09 -4.89 -19.64
CA ILE A 149 7.18 -3.79 -19.94
C ILE A 149 7.71 -2.98 -21.13
N ARG A 150 8.98 -2.56 -21.09
CA ARG A 150 9.61 -1.78 -22.18
C ARG A 150 9.67 -2.54 -23.50
N ALA A 151 9.88 -3.85 -23.45
CA ALA A 151 9.94 -4.70 -24.62
C ALA A 151 8.56 -5.11 -25.17
N GLY A 152 7.47 -4.78 -24.48
CA GLY A 152 6.13 -5.26 -24.83
C GLY A 152 5.96 -6.78 -24.64
N ALA A 153 6.77 -7.40 -23.78
CA ALA A 153 6.81 -8.85 -23.57
C ALA A 153 5.82 -9.35 -22.50
N VAL A 154 5.01 -8.45 -21.92
CA VAL A 154 4.00 -8.80 -20.91
C VAL A 154 2.93 -9.70 -21.52
N SER A 155 2.76 -10.89 -20.94
CA SER A 155 1.83 -11.92 -21.42
C SER A 155 1.22 -12.72 -20.27
N LYS A 156 0.10 -13.40 -20.53
CA LYS A 156 -0.53 -14.32 -19.56
C LYS A 156 0.41 -15.46 -19.13
N LEU A 157 1.32 -15.87 -20.00
CA LEU A 157 2.30 -16.92 -19.68
C LEU A 157 3.34 -16.43 -18.66
N ARG A 158 3.84 -15.20 -18.83
CA ARG A 158 4.84 -14.61 -17.91
C ARG A 158 4.22 -14.10 -16.61
N TYR A 159 3.01 -13.55 -16.67
CA TYR A 159 2.34 -12.91 -15.53
C TYR A 159 0.97 -13.55 -15.24
N PRO A 160 0.86 -14.85 -14.98
CA PRO A 160 -0.43 -15.55 -14.91
C PRO A 160 -1.39 -14.99 -13.86
N ARG A 161 -0.86 -14.45 -12.75
CA ARG A 161 -1.67 -13.85 -11.67
C ARG A 161 -1.91 -12.35 -11.83
N ASN A 162 -1.01 -11.64 -12.51
CA ASN A 162 -1.01 -10.18 -12.55
C ASN A 162 -1.18 -9.64 -13.97
N PHE A 163 -1.51 -10.48 -14.96
CA PHE A 163 -1.53 -10.09 -16.36
C PHE A 163 -2.43 -8.89 -16.63
N GLU A 164 -3.64 -8.88 -16.05
CA GLU A 164 -4.60 -7.79 -16.26
C GLU A 164 -4.08 -6.43 -15.78
N VAL A 165 -3.26 -6.43 -14.73
CA VAL A 165 -2.60 -5.23 -14.17
C VAL A 165 -1.34 -4.89 -14.95
N MET A 166 -0.48 -5.88 -15.21
CA MET A 166 0.83 -5.67 -15.86
C MET A 166 0.69 -5.30 -17.34
N LYS A 167 -0.36 -5.74 -18.03
CA LYS A 167 -0.56 -5.41 -19.45
C LYS A 167 -0.80 -3.92 -19.68
N THR A 168 -1.22 -3.18 -18.65
CA THR A 168 -1.42 -1.72 -18.72
C THR A 168 -0.25 -0.96 -18.10
N ALA A 169 0.82 -1.64 -17.68
CA ALA A 169 1.89 -1.02 -16.92
C ALA A 169 2.71 -0.06 -17.80
N VAL A 170 2.96 1.13 -17.27
CA VAL A 170 3.80 2.16 -17.90
C VAL A 170 4.88 2.57 -16.91
N ILE A 171 6.15 2.41 -17.29
CA ILE A 171 7.29 2.82 -16.46
C ILE A 171 7.31 4.34 -16.30
N LYS A 172 7.44 4.81 -15.06
CA LYS A 172 7.47 6.24 -14.71
C LYS A 172 8.85 6.76 -14.37
N GLY A 173 9.73 5.90 -13.87
CA GLY A 173 11.09 6.28 -13.51
C GLY A 173 11.71 5.30 -12.51
N PRO A 174 13.01 5.45 -12.21
CA PRO A 174 13.64 4.64 -11.17
C PRO A 174 13.09 5.03 -9.78
N ARG A 175 13.08 4.07 -8.84
CA ARG A 175 12.75 4.32 -7.44
C ARG A 175 13.84 5.13 -6.73
N PHE A 176 15.08 4.91 -7.13
CA PHE A 176 16.27 5.61 -6.64
C PHE A 176 17.08 6.10 -7.83
N ASP A 177 17.50 7.36 -7.79
CA ASP A 177 18.39 7.90 -8.80
C ASP A 177 19.75 7.19 -8.76
N ALA A 178 20.24 6.80 -9.94
CA ALA A 178 21.53 6.11 -10.11
C ALA A 178 22.76 6.98 -9.73
N GLU A 179 22.57 8.26 -9.43
CA GLU A 179 23.66 9.17 -9.04
C GLU A 179 23.91 9.21 -7.53
N LEU A 180 22.90 8.95 -6.70
CA LEU A 180 23.07 8.85 -5.23
C LEU A 180 23.88 7.61 -4.83
N SER A 181 23.92 6.58 -5.68
CA SER A 181 24.66 5.33 -5.48
C SER A 181 26.18 5.51 -5.50
N ARG A 182 26.71 6.59 -6.11
CA ARG A 182 28.16 6.86 -6.13
C ARG A 182 28.67 7.64 -4.91
N LYS A 183 27.79 8.26 -4.13
CA LYS A 183 28.19 9.07 -2.95
C LYS A 183 28.16 8.30 -1.63
N ALA A 184 27.61 7.09 -1.63
CA ALA A 184 27.50 6.22 -0.46
C ALA A 184 28.41 4.97 -0.52
N SER A 185 29.29 4.88 -1.53
CA SER A 185 30.38 3.90 -1.65
C SER A 185 31.72 4.60 -1.43
#